data_AF-A0A177QL18-F1
#
_entry.id   AF-A0A177QL18-F1
#
_cell.length_a   1.000
_cell.length_b   1.000
_cell.length_c   1.000
_cell.angle_alpha   90.00
_cell.angle_beta   90.00
_cell.angle_gamma   90.00
#
_symmetry.space_group_name_H-M   'P 1'
#
loop_
_entity.id
_entity.type
_entity.pdbx_description
1 polymer ?
#
loop_
_entity_poly.entity_id
_entity_poly.type
_entity_poly.pdbx_seq_one_letter_code
_entity_poly.pdbx_strand_id
1 'polypeptide(L)'
;MCRIVAMGLLMGGLVLAPNAGMSEERLPSTERMWRQLLGEAHALGLPTKFLNAVPPGFVQFEFDDLHSYAAEYHLGEHRMVLNRALSFNGAGATLRPLGRLTHAEIETLYHELFHAYIDYLVTAAETSPEVASDPVLAFARVQQRCHYGSVLITPVVQRKGDTEERFLTEREAWEALNETWAVFVGWIVWNQLELTSGTKQSIQKSGKSQDKWVSRLRNADREGVFRGYYEPEDLGERAVARKRYLAPASRLSEPEATILMKHVIEFPPSLLARAKEVFSSLGQGAERYGQCG
;
A
#
# COMPACT_ATOMS: atom_id res chain seq x y z
N MET A 1 -41.05 78.41 -29.49
CA MET A 1 -40.81 77.92 -28.11
C MET A 1 -41.52 76.59 -27.94
N CYS A 2 -40.84 75.62 -27.31
CA CYS A 2 -41.33 74.32 -26.78
C CYS A 2 -41.82 73.27 -27.81
N ARG A 3 -41.07 72.17 -28.11
CA ARG A 3 -40.85 70.91 -27.34
C ARG A 3 -42.20 70.25 -26.98
N ILE A 4 -42.54 68.98 -27.28
CA ILE A 4 -41.88 67.65 -27.04
C ILE A 4 -42.62 66.63 -27.96
N VAL A 5 -41.99 65.92 -28.91
CA VAL A 5 -41.34 64.57 -28.88
C VAL A 5 -42.20 63.39 -28.41
N ALA A 6 -42.27 62.40 -29.30
CA ALA A 6 -43.00 61.13 -29.25
C ALA A 6 -42.38 60.07 -28.31
N MET A 7 -43.17 59.04 -27.96
CA MET A 7 -42.73 57.63 -28.05
C MET A 7 -43.91 56.67 -27.84
N GLY A 8 -44.15 55.83 -28.85
CA GLY A 8 -45.13 54.76 -28.84
C GLY A 8 -44.57 53.46 -28.27
N LEU A 9 -45.47 52.70 -27.63
CA LEU A 9 -45.26 51.36 -27.09
C LEU A 9 -44.96 50.34 -28.20
N LEU A 10 -43.96 49.48 -27.98
CA LEU A 10 -43.87 48.15 -28.58
C LEU A 10 -43.52 47.14 -27.48
N MET A 11 -44.48 46.26 -27.18
CA MET A 11 -44.34 45.10 -26.30
C MET A 11 -43.62 43.98 -27.06
N GLY A 12 -42.38 43.68 -26.66
CA GLY A 12 -41.64 42.49 -27.10
C GLY A 12 -41.59 41.47 -25.96
N GLY A 13 -42.14 40.28 -26.19
CA GLY A 13 -42.09 39.16 -25.25
C GLY A 13 -40.69 38.55 -25.17
N LEU A 14 -40.14 38.50 -23.96
CA LEU A 14 -38.92 37.75 -23.65
C LEU A 14 -39.30 36.31 -23.26
N VAL A 15 -38.93 35.37 -24.12
CA VAL A 15 -38.90 33.94 -23.82
C VAL A 15 -37.76 33.69 -22.84
N LEU A 16 -38.10 33.25 -21.62
CA LEU A 16 -37.14 32.75 -20.65
C LEU A 16 -36.61 31.38 -21.12
N ALA A 17 -35.39 31.35 -21.63
CA ALA A 17 -34.64 30.11 -21.78
C ALA A 17 -34.16 29.65 -20.38
N PRO A 18 -34.37 28.40 -19.98
CA PRO A 18 -33.72 27.88 -18.79
C PRO A 18 -32.23 27.71 -19.12
N ASN A 19 -31.36 28.39 -18.38
CA ASN A 19 -29.96 28.03 -18.28
C ASN A 19 -29.89 26.64 -17.66
N ALA A 20 -29.93 25.61 -18.50
CA ALA A 20 -29.39 24.31 -18.17
C ALA A 20 -27.88 24.50 -18.00
N GLY A 21 -27.48 24.94 -16.81
CA GLY A 21 -26.10 24.82 -16.37
C GLY A 21 -25.76 23.35 -16.44
N MET A 22 -24.94 22.98 -17.42
CA MET A 22 -24.29 21.69 -17.43
C MET A 22 -23.53 21.61 -16.11
N SER A 23 -24.06 20.84 -15.16
CA SER A 23 -23.25 20.30 -14.11
C SER A 23 -22.21 19.43 -14.82
N GLU A 24 -21.03 20.00 -15.09
CA GLU A 24 -19.83 19.17 -15.07
C GLU A 24 -19.91 18.43 -13.74
N GLU A 25 -20.21 17.13 -13.80
CA GLU A 25 -20.04 16.22 -12.68
C GLU A 25 -18.56 16.30 -12.30
N ARG A 26 -18.25 17.24 -11.40
CA ARG A 26 -16.93 17.30 -10.78
C ARG A 26 -16.80 15.99 -10.03
N LEU A 27 -15.98 15.09 -10.55
CA LEU A 27 -15.56 13.89 -9.85
C LEU A 27 -15.23 14.27 -8.41
N PRO A 28 -15.70 13.51 -7.40
CA PRO A 28 -15.33 13.72 -6.01
C PRO A 28 -13.81 13.91 -5.88
N SER A 29 -13.37 14.82 -5.01
CA SER A 29 -11.95 15.14 -4.83
C SER A 29 -11.08 13.89 -4.63
N THR A 30 -11.65 12.91 -3.92
CA THR A 30 -11.10 11.58 -3.66
C THR A 30 -10.79 10.80 -4.95
N GLU A 31 -11.77 10.65 -5.86
CA GLU A 31 -11.56 9.91 -7.10
C GLU A 31 -10.50 10.56 -7.99
N ARG A 32 -10.46 11.89 -8.01
CA ARG A 32 -9.45 12.64 -8.75
C ARG A 32 -8.06 12.34 -8.20
N MET A 33 -7.91 12.31 -6.88
CA MET A 33 -6.63 12.02 -6.24
C MET A 33 -6.18 10.58 -6.52
N TRP A 34 -7.09 9.60 -6.44
CA TRP A 34 -6.79 8.21 -6.79
C TRP A 34 -6.31 8.07 -8.24
N ARG A 35 -7.03 8.69 -9.19
CA ARG A 35 -6.64 8.67 -10.61
C ARG A 35 -5.32 9.38 -10.88
N GLN A 36 -5.06 10.50 -10.20
CA GLN A 36 -3.76 11.20 -10.30
C GLN A 36 -2.63 10.30 -9.80
N LEU A 37 -2.79 9.69 -8.62
CA LEU A 37 -1.81 8.78 -8.03
C LEU A 37 -1.50 7.62 -8.98
N LEU A 38 -2.53 6.98 -9.55
CA LEU A 38 -2.38 5.90 -10.54
C LEU A 38 -1.62 6.37 -11.79
N GLY A 39 -2.00 7.51 -12.36
CA GLY A 39 -1.36 8.05 -13.56
C GLY A 39 0.10 8.39 -13.35
N GLU A 40 0.43 9.01 -12.21
CA GLU A 40 1.81 9.34 -11.86
C GLU A 40 2.64 8.09 -11.51
N ALA A 41 2.06 7.12 -10.79
CA ALA A 41 2.71 5.85 -10.51
C ALA A 41 3.06 5.11 -11.81
N HIS A 42 2.11 5.06 -12.75
CA HIS A 42 2.35 4.48 -14.07
C HIS A 42 3.47 5.20 -14.83
N ALA A 43 3.47 6.55 -14.83
CA ALA A 43 4.50 7.35 -15.49
C ALA A 43 5.91 7.16 -14.89
N LEU A 44 5.99 6.87 -13.58
CA LEU A 44 7.24 6.53 -12.89
C LEU A 44 7.64 5.05 -13.03
N GLY A 45 6.82 4.25 -13.71
CA GLY A 45 7.04 2.80 -13.84
C GLY A 45 6.89 2.05 -12.52
N LEU A 46 6.10 2.59 -11.58
CA LEU A 46 5.78 1.94 -10.32
C LEU A 46 4.69 0.86 -10.49
N PRO A 47 4.62 -0.13 -9.60
CA PRO A 47 3.59 -1.17 -9.64
C PRO A 47 2.19 -0.55 -9.46
N THR A 48 1.32 -0.73 -10.44
CA THR A 48 -0.04 -0.14 -10.44
C THR A 48 -1.16 -1.17 -10.48
N LYS A 49 -0.90 -2.46 -10.71
CA LYS A 49 -1.96 -3.45 -10.86
C LYS A 49 -2.85 -3.57 -9.64
N PHE A 50 -2.26 -3.78 -8.46
CA PHE A 50 -3.04 -3.91 -7.23
C PHE A 50 -3.82 -2.62 -6.90
N LEU A 51 -3.27 -1.45 -7.26
CA LEU A 51 -3.96 -0.17 -7.16
C LEU A 51 -5.13 -0.06 -8.15
N ASN A 52 -4.99 -0.58 -9.37
CA ASN A 52 -6.08 -0.61 -10.35
C ASN A 52 -7.21 -1.57 -9.97
N ALA A 53 -6.96 -2.54 -9.08
CA ALA A 53 -8.00 -3.42 -8.56
C ALA A 53 -8.93 -2.71 -7.57
N VAL A 54 -8.44 -1.67 -6.90
CA VAL A 54 -9.22 -0.89 -5.92
C VAL A 54 -10.08 0.16 -6.65
N PRO A 55 -11.41 0.19 -6.43
CA PRO A 55 -12.29 1.20 -6.99
C PRO A 55 -11.87 2.62 -6.56
N PRO A 56 -11.87 3.64 -7.46
CA PRO A 56 -11.39 4.98 -7.13
C PRO A 56 -12.13 5.71 -5.99
N GLY A 57 -13.33 5.26 -5.63
CA GLY A 57 -14.13 5.80 -4.52
C GLY A 57 -14.03 5.00 -3.23
N PHE A 58 -13.25 3.89 -3.21
CA PHE A 58 -13.11 3.04 -2.02
C PHE A 58 -12.33 3.77 -0.92
N VAL A 59 -11.18 4.37 -1.26
CA VAL A 59 -10.31 5.05 -0.30
C VAL A 59 -10.65 6.53 -0.23
N GLN A 60 -10.95 7.07 0.96
CA GLN A 60 -11.08 8.50 1.24
C GLN A 60 -9.72 9.10 1.61
N PHE A 61 -9.29 10.14 0.88
CA PHE A 61 -8.01 10.82 1.17
C PHE A 61 -8.20 12.05 2.04
N GLU A 62 -7.37 12.16 3.05
CA GLU A 62 -7.29 13.32 3.95
C GLU A 62 -5.83 13.76 4.12
N PHE A 63 -5.65 15.01 4.55
CA PHE A 63 -4.33 15.53 4.90
C PHE A 63 -4.32 16.04 6.33
N ASP A 64 -3.39 15.52 7.13
CA ASP A 64 -3.20 15.94 8.51
C ASP A 64 -1.72 15.96 8.91
N ASP A 65 -1.38 16.57 10.04
CA ASP A 65 -0.02 16.67 10.56
C ASP A 65 0.39 15.37 11.26
N LEU A 66 0.70 14.35 10.46
CA LEU A 66 1.33 13.12 10.96
C LEU A 66 2.74 13.43 11.46
N HIS A 67 3.05 13.14 12.72
CA HIS A 67 4.35 13.50 13.29
C HIS A 67 5.52 12.77 12.60
N SER A 68 5.45 11.45 12.55
CA SER A 68 6.57 10.58 12.16
C SER A 68 6.32 9.77 10.89
N TYR A 69 5.13 9.86 10.31
CA TYR A 69 4.70 9.02 9.19
C TYR A 69 4.31 9.88 7.99
N ALA A 70 4.57 9.36 6.79
CA ALA A 70 4.18 10.03 5.56
C ALA A 70 2.70 9.76 5.22
N ALA A 71 2.18 8.59 5.58
CA ALA A 71 0.80 8.20 5.40
C ALA A 71 0.38 7.23 6.53
N GLU A 72 -0.92 7.10 6.76
CA GLU A 72 -1.54 6.12 7.64
C GLU A 72 -2.90 5.70 7.06
N TYR A 73 -3.14 4.40 6.96
CA TYR A 73 -4.43 3.86 6.55
C TYR A 73 -5.25 3.35 7.74
N HIS A 74 -6.48 3.85 7.86
CA HIS A 74 -7.42 3.41 8.89
C HIS A 74 -8.38 2.36 8.32
N LEU A 75 -8.20 1.11 8.77
CA LEU A 75 -9.04 -0.03 8.43
C LEU A 75 -10.51 0.22 8.80
N GLY A 76 -11.44 -0.15 7.92
CA GLY A 76 -12.89 -0.04 8.15
C GLY A 76 -13.49 1.35 7.89
N GLU A 77 -12.73 2.43 8.06
CA GLU A 77 -13.12 3.78 7.61
C GLU A 77 -12.78 4.00 6.12
N HIS A 78 -11.99 3.09 5.55
CA HIS A 78 -11.38 3.19 4.23
C HIS A 78 -10.68 4.52 4.01
N ARG A 79 -9.98 5.00 5.04
CA ARG A 79 -9.46 6.36 5.12
C ARG A 79 -7.94 6.36 5.07
N MET A 80 -7.39 7.08 4.10
CA MET A 80 -5.96 7.31 3.91
C MET A 80 -5.61 8.73 4.36
N VAL A 81 -4.94 8.83 5.50
CA VAL A 81 -4.42 10.11 6.00
C VAL A 81 -3.01 10.28 5.47
N LEU A 82 -2.79 11.36 4.74
CA LEU A 82 -1.49 11.73 4.20
C LEU A 82 -0.92 12.85 5.05
N ASN A 83 0.38 12.81 5.34
CA ASN A 83 1.05 13.90 6.03
C ASN A 83 0.87 15.18 5.22
N ARG A 84 0.52 16.31 5.87
CA ARG A 84 0.35 17.60 5.21
C ARG A 84 1.59 18.02 4.41
N ALA A 85 2.79 17.58 4.80
CA ALA A 85 4.02 17.78 4.04
C ALA A 85 4.00 17.14 2.62
N LEU A 86 3.19 16.09 2.42
CA LEU A 86 2.96 15.48 1.12
C LEU A 86 1.98 16.27 0.25
N SER A 87 1.26 17.25 0.80
CA SER A 87 0.33 18.06 0.01
C SER A 87 1.04 19.14 -0.81
N PHE A 88 0.49 19.46 -1.99
CA PHE A 88 1.04 20.49 -2.86
C PHE A 88 1.03 21.84 -2.14
N ASN A 89 2.22 22.44 -1.96
CA ASN A 89 2.44 23.66 -1.18
C ASN A 89 1.93 23.62 0.28
N GLY A 90 1.72 22.43 0.87
CA GLY A 90 1.18 22.33 2.24
C GLY A 90 -0.31 22.65 2.36
N ALA A 91 -1.04 22.79 1.24
CA ALA A 91 -2.42 23.26 1.22
C ALA A 91 -3.46 22.22 1.67
N GLY A 92 -3.08 20.94 1.79
CA GLY A 92 -3.97 19.87 2.27
C GLY A 92 -5.12 19.48 1.31
N ALA A 93 -5.00 19.78 0.02
CA ALA A 93 -6.05 19.51 -0.97
C ALA A 93 -5.65 18.52 -2.07
N THR A 94 -4.36 18.36 -2.34
CA THR A 94 -3.86 17.53 -3.45
C THR A 94 -2.48 17.01 -3.10
N LEU A 95 -2.21 15.76 -3.45
CA LEU A 95 -0.90 15.13 -3.30
C LEU A 95 0.13 15.84 -4.19
N ARG A 96 1.33 16.11 -3.65
CA ARG A 96 2.49 16.54 -4.45
C ARG A 96 2.79 15.48 -5.50
N PRO A 97 3.33 15.87 -6.67
CA PRO A 97 3.73 14.89 -7.65
C PRO A 97 4.66 13.82 -7.05
N LEU A 98 4.38 12.54 -7.29
CA LEU A 98 5.12 11.40 -6.76
C LEU A 98 6.61 11.50 -7.07
N GLY A 99 6.98 12.03 -8.24
CA GLY A 99 8.38 12.26 -8.62
C GLY A 99 9.10 13.33 -7.80
N ARG A 100 8.39 14.06 -6.92
CA ARG A 100 8.94 15.02 -5.95
C ARG A 100 8.93 14.48 -4.52
N LEU A 101 8.39 13.29 -4.28
CA LEU A 101 8.44 12.66 -2.97
C LEU A 101 9.82 12.02 -2.76
N THR A 102 10.27 11.98 -1.52
CA THR A 102 11.46 11.24 -1.14
C THR A 102 11.20 9.74 -1.26
N HIS A 103 12.27 8.97 -1.37
CA HIS A 103 12.18 7.51 -1.41
C HIS A 103 11.45 6.93 -0.18
N ALA A 104 11.70 7.45 1.02
CA ALA A 104 11.04 7.01 2.25
C ALA A 104 9.54 7.38 2.28
N GLU A 105 9.17 8.53 1.72
CA GLU A 105 7.76 8.92 1.57
C GLU A 105 7.03 7.98 0.60
N ILE A 106 7.67 7.57 -0.52
CA ILE A 106 7.07 6.62 -1.46
C ILE A 106 7.00 5.21 -0.87
N GLU A 107 8.03 4.77 -0.14
CA GLU A 107 8.03 3.50 0.60
C GLU A 107 6.83 3.41 1.54
N THR A 108 6.65 4.43 2.38
CA THR A 108 5.54 4.51 3.34
C THR A 108 4.20 4.60 2.60
N LEU A 109 4.09 5.41 1.55
CA LEU A 109 2.85 5.52 0.78
C LEU A 109 2.43 4.16 0.18
N TYR A 110 3.36 3.39 -0.36
CA TYR A 110 3.04 2.06 -0.93
C TYR A 110 2.78 1.00 0.13
N HIS A 111 3.38 1.12 1.32
CA HIS A 111 3.01 0.34 2.51
C HIS A 111 1.52 0.54 2.83
N GLU A 112 1.08 1.80 2.97
CA GLU A 112 -0.31 2.11 3.32
C GLU A 112 -1.29 1.78 2.18
N LEU A 113 -0.93 2.04 0.93
CA LEU A 113 -1.76 1.65 -0.21
C LEU A 113 -1.96 0.14 -0.30
N PHE A 114 -0.97 -0.64 0.16
CA PHE A 114 -1.12 -2.10 0.23
C PHE A 114 -2.16 -2.49 1.27
N HIS A 115 -2.20 -1.83 2.44
CA HIS A 115 -3.26 -2.04 3.42
C HIS A 115 -4.64 -1.73 2.84
N ALA A 116 -4.78 -0.64 2.08
CA ALA A 116 -6.03 -0.31 1.39
C ALA A 116 -6.46 -1.38 0.38
N TYR A 117 -5.51 -1.97 -0.35
CA TYR A 117 -5.80 -3.07 -1.28
C TYR A 117 -6.26 -4.34 -0.58
N ILE A 118 -5.60 -4.75 0.51
CA ILE A 118 -6.03 -5.92 1.28
C ILE A 118 -7.39 -5.68 1.93
N ASP A 119 -7.65 -4.48 2.45
CA ASP A 119 -8.96 -4.09 2.99
C ASP A 119 -10.07 -4.16 1.93
N TYR A 120 -9.78 -3.67 0.72
CA TYR A 120 -10.68 -3.83 -0.43
C TYR A 120 -10.95 -5.30 -0.75
N LEU A 121 -9.92 -6.15 -0.84
CA LEU A 121 -10.12 -7.57 -1.14
C LEU A 121 -11.01 -8.25 -0.09
N VAL A 122 -10.78 -7.95 1.19
CA VAL A 122 -11.60 -8.50 2.29
C VAL A 122 -13.04 -8.01 2.16
N THR A 123 -13.25 -6.71 2.02
CA THR A 123 -14.60 -6.10 1.91
C THR A 123 -15.35 -6.64 0.69
N ALA A 124 -14.70 -6.71 -0.47
CA ALA A 124 -15.32 -7.20 -1.69
C ALA A 124 -15.60 -8.71 -1.65
N ALA A 125 -14.78 -9.51 -0.97
CA ALA A 125 -15.01 -10.95 -0.80
C ALA A 125 -16.28 -11.28 -0.01
N GLU A 126 -16.78 -10.36 0.84
CA GLU A 126 -18.04 -10.55 1.57
C GLU A 126 -19.25 -10.60 0.63
N THR A 127 -19.14 -9.97 -0.54
CA THR A 127 -20.25 -9.82 -1.50
C THR A 127 -19.98 -10.48 -2.86
N SER A 128 -18.73 -10.92 -3.12
CA SER A 128 -18.31 -11.55 -4.37
C SER A 128 -17.47 -12.82 -4.15
N PRO A 129 -18.00 -14.01 -4.50
CA PRO A 129 -17.25 -15.26 -4.43
C PRO A 129 -15.99 -15.30 -5.33
N GLU A 130 -15.99 -14.52 -6.41
CA GLU A 130 -14.85 -14.40 -7.32
C GLU A 130 -13.66 -13.74 -6.61
N VAL A 131 -13.92 -12.66 -5.85
CA VAL A 131 -12.89 -11.97 -5.05
C VAL A 131 -12.47 -12.82 -3.85
N ALA A 132 -13.39 -13.58 -3.26
CA ALA A 132 -13.04 -14.54 -2.21
C ALA A 132 -12.04 -15.61 -2.70
N SER A 133 -12.03 -15.87 -4.00
CA SER A 133 -11.09 -16.79 -4.66
C SER A 133 -9.84 -16.08 -5.21
N ASP A 134 -9.65 -14.79 -4.92
CA ASP A 134 -8.44 -14.07 -5.31
C ASP A 134 -7.20 -14.77 -4.72
N PRO A 135 -6.17 -15.07 -5.53
CA PRO A 135 -5.02 -15.85 -5.09
C PRO A 135 -4.24 -15.18 -3.96
N VAL A 136 -4.24 -13.84 -3.87
CA VAL A 136 -3.57 -13.10 -2.79
C VAL A 136 -4.36 -13.27 -1.50
N LEU A 137 -5.68 -13.04 -1.53
CA LEU A 137 -6.53 -13.16 -0.35
C LEU A 137 -6.61 -14.60 0.17
N ALA A 138 -6.84 -15.57 -0.72
CA ALA A 138 -6.92 -16.98 -0.35
C ALA A 138 -5.61 -17.46 0.30
N PHE A 139 -4.46 -17.07 -0.27
CA PHE A 139 -3.16 -17.39 0.29
C PHE A 139 -2.91 -16.67 1.63
N ALA A 140 -3.29 -15.40 1.75
CA ALA A 140 -3.20 -14.65 3.01
C ALA A 140 -3.96 -15.35 4.14
N ARG A 141 -5.16 -15.88 3.88
CA ARG A 141 -5.95 -16.60 4.90
C ARG A 141 -5.30 -17.91 5.36
N VAL A 142 -4.58 -18.61 4.47
CA VAL A 142 -3.78 -19.78 4.85
C VAL A 142 -2.61 -19.38 5.73
N GLN A 143 -1.85 -18.34 5.32
CA GLN A 143 -0.69 -17.87 6.05
C GLN A 143 -1.06 -17.26 7.40
N GLN A 144 -2.18 -16.55 7.50
CA GLN A 144 -2.72 -16.01 8.76
C GLN A 144 -2.83 -17.10 9.82
N ARG A 145 -3.41 -18.26 9.47
CA ARG A 145 -3.63 -19.36 10.41
C ARG A 145 -2.35 -20.15 10.70
N CYS A 146 -1.51 -20.31 9.68
CA CYS A 146 -0.40 -21.25 9.74
C CYS A 146 0.91 -20.57 10.14
N HIS A 147 1.35 -19.56 9.38
CA HIS A 147 2.61 -18.85 9.65
C HIS A 147 2.44 -17.81 10.78
N TYR A 148 1.36 -17.04 10.77
CA TYR A 148 1.15 -15.97 11.77
C TYR A 148 0.32 -16.39 12.99
N GLY A 149 -0.22 -17.62 13.00
CA GLY A 149 -0.93 -18.16 14.17
C GLY A 149 0.00 -18.43 15.36
N SER A 150 1.27 -18.77 15.09
CA SER A 150 2.33 -18.82 16.10
C SER A 150 3.61 -18.16 15.57
N VAL A 151 4.04 -17.08 16.23
CA VAL A 151 5.20 -16.29 15.83
C VAL A 151 6.26 -16.31 16.91
N LEU A 152 7.51 -16.01 16.52
CA LEU A 152 8.52 -15.57 17.47
C LEU A 152 8.51 -14.04 17.50
N ILE A 153 8.62 -13.46 18.69
CA ILE A 153 8.84 -12.02 18.90
C ILE A 153 10.21 -11.80 19.52
N THR A 154 10.77 -10.59 19.34
CA THR A 154 11.93 -10.14 20.11
C THR A 154 11.42 -9.27 21.26
N PRO A 155 11.28 -9.80 22.49
CA PRO A 155 10.58 -9.10 23.57
C PRO A 155 11.30 -7.82 24.02
N VAL A 156 12.63 -7.78 23.85
CA VAL A 156 13.47 -6.62 24.16
C VAL A 156 14.36 -6.34 22.95
N VAL A 157 14.15 -5.19 22.29
CA VAL A 157 14.86 -4.82 21.04
C VAL A 157 16.39 -4.87 21.18
N GLN A 158 16.91 -4.59 22.37
CA GLN A 158 18.35 -4.62 22.68
C GLN A 158 18.91 -6.04 22.81
N ARG A 159 18.07 -7.06 23.01
CA ARG A 159 18.45 -8.47 23.14
C ARG A 159 18.00 -9.26 21.92
N LYS A 160 18.65 -9.00 20.79
CA LYS A 160 18.28 -9.57 19.47
C LYS A 160 18.33 -11.11 19.38
N GLY A 161 19.03 -11.77 20.31
CA GLY A 161 19.10 -13.23 20.39
C GLY A 161 17.99 -13.86 21.24
N ASP A 162 17.31 -13.08 22.08
CA ASP A 162 16.22 -13.56 22.91
C ASP A 162 14.95 -13.55 22.05
N THR A 163 14.33 -14.71 21.88
CA THR A 163 13.05 -14.84 21.19
C THR A 163 12.04 -15.53 22.09
N GLU A 164 10.78 -15.12 21.96
CA GLU A 164 9.66 -15.67 22.70
C GLU A 164 8.59 -16.12 21.71
N GLU A 165 8.07 -17.34 21.89
CA GLU A 165 6.96 -17.84 21.09
C GLU A 165 5.63 -17.26 21.58
N ARG A 166 4.81 -16.82 20.63
CA ARG A 166 3.49 -16.24 20.87
C ARG A 166 2.46 -16.86 19.94
N PHE A 167 1.35 -17.28 20.54
CA PHE A 167 0.15 -17.69 19.82
C PHE A 167 -0.74 -16.49 19.67
N LEU A 168 -1.04 -16.11 18.43
CA LEU A 168 -1.80 -14.92 18.13
C LEU A 168 -3.28 -15.25 17.98
N THR A 169 -4.13 -14.32 18.42
CA THR A 169 -5.56 -14.32 18.04
C THR A 169 -5.71 -14.17 16.52
N GLU A 170 -6.91 -14.44 15.99
CA GLU A 170 -7.16 -14.24 14.56
C GLU A 170 -6.89 -12.79 14.11
N ARG A 171 -7.24 -11.81 14.95
CA ARG A 171 -7.02 -10.38 14.67
C ARG A 171 -5.54 -10.02 14.68
N GLU A 172 -4.80 -10.41 15.71
CA GLU A 172 -3.35 -10.16 15.81
C GLU A 172 -2.59 -10.86 14.70
N ALA A 173 -2.96 -12.09 14.35
CA ALA A 173 -2.34 -12.83 13.24
C ALA A 173 -2.60 -12.15 11.89
N TRP A 174 -3.80 -11.59 11.68
CA TRP A 174 -4.12 -10.83 10.47
C TRP A 174 -3.30 -9.55 10.38
N GLU A 175 -3.18 -8.82 11.48
CA GLU A 175 -2.37 -7.61 11.57
C GLU A 175 -0.89 -7.92 11.31
N ALA A 176 -0.33 -8.93 11.99
CA ALA A 176 1.05 -9.36 11.80
C ALA A 176 1.37 -9.72 10.34
N LEU A 177 0.45 -10.44 9.67
CA LEU A 177 0.56 -10.77 8.25
C LEU A 177 0.54 -9.51 7.39
N ASN A 178 -0.49 -8.67 7.56
CA ASN A 178 -0.73 -7.51 6.71
C ASN A 178 0.42 -6.51 6.82
N GLU A 179 0.92 -6.26 8.03
CA GLU A 179 2.10 -5.42 8.29
C GLU A 179 3.38 -6.00 7.68
N THR A 180 3.59 -7.32 7.80
CA THR A 180 4.77 -7.98 7.20
C THR A 180 4.76 -7.85 5.67
N TRP A 181 3.60 -8.03 5.05
CA TRP A 181 3.43 -7.92 3.61
C TRP A 181 3.57 -6.46 3.13
N ALA A 182 3.00 -5.50 3.85
CA ALA A 182 3.11 -4.08 3.54
C ALA A 182 4.55 -3.58 3.59
N VAL A 183 5.33 -3.98 4.62
CA VAL A 183 6.77 -3.68 4.71
C VAL A 183 7.51 -4.17 3.47
N PHE A 184 7.21 -5.39 3.01
CA PHE A 184 7.85 -5.95 1.81
C PHE A 184 7.47 -5.18 0.53
N VAL A 185 6.19 -4.81 0.38
CA VAL A 185 5.70 -4.06 -0.79
C VAL A 185 6.32 -2.66 -0.84
N GLY A 186 6.35 -1.94 0.28
CA GLY A 186 7.03 -0.64 0.38
C GLY A 186 8.50 -0.76 0.00
N TRP A 187 9.21 -1.74 0.57
CA TRP A 187 10.63 -1.98 0.30
C TRP A 187 10.91 -2.27 -1.18
N ILE A 188 10.07 -3.07 -1.84
CA ILE A 188 10.20 -3.39 -3.27
C ILE A 188 10.14 -2.12 -4.11
N VAL A 189 9.12 -1.29 -3.86
CA VAL A 189 8.83 -0.09 -4.65
C VAL A 189 9.96 0.91 -4.49
N TRP A 190 10.41 1.14 -3.26
CA TRP A 190 11.57 1.98 -2.99
C TRP A 190 12.82 1.48 -3.72
N ASN A 191 13.17 0.20 -3.58
CA ASN A 191 14.38 -0.34 -4.19
C ASN A 191 14.35 -0.28 -5.71
N GLN A 192 13.17 -0.47 -6.32
CA GLN A 192 13.00 -0.30 -7.75
C GLN A 192 13.27 1.16 -8.19
N LEU A 193 12.74 2.15 -7.47
CA LEU A 193 12.96 3.56 -7.77
C LEU A 193 14.43 3.98 -7.67
N GLU A 194 15.11 3.55 -6.62
CA GLU A 194 16.51 3.93 -6.41
C GLU A 194 17.43 3.36 -7.50
N LEU A 195 17.13 2.16 -8.00
CA LEU A 195 17.94 1.51 -9.03
C LEU A 195 17.63 2.02 -10.44
N THR A 196 16.40 2.48 -10.69
CA THR A 196 15.98 3.02 -11.98
C THR A 196 16.38 4.49 -12.16
N SER A 197 16.34 5.30 -11.10
CA SER A 197 16.73 6.72 -11.13
C SER A 197 18.21 6.93 -11.48
N GLY A 198 19.09 5.98 -11.12
CA GLY A 198 20.52 6.07 -11.41
C GLY A 198 20.98 5.56 -12.79
N THR A 199 20.17 4.75 -13.49
CA THR A 199 20.65 4.02 -14.69
C THR A 199 19.71 4.03 -15.89
N LYS A 200 18.46 4.53 -15.77
CA LYS A 200 17.37 4.37 -16.76
C LYS A 200 17.08 2.90 -17.17
N GLN A 201 17.73 1.92 -16.53
CA GLN A 201 17.57 0.50 -16.83
C GLN A 201 16.61 -0.12 -15.82
N SER A 202 15.51 -0.67 -16.34
CA SER A 202 14.51 -1.36 -15.53
C SER A 202 15.07 -2.63 -14.91
N ILE A 203 14.77 -2.87 -13.63
CA ILE A 203 15.09 -4.14 -12.93
C ILE A 203 14.35 -5.34 -13.54
N GLN A 204 13.29 -5.09 -14.32
CA GLN A 204 12.53 -6.13 -15.00
C GLN A 204 13.31 -6.74 -16.18
N LYS A 205 14.36 -6.07 -16.67
CA LYS A 205 15.26 -6.61 -17.69
C LYS A 205 16.52 -7.15 -17.04
N SER A 206 16.98 -8.30 -17.52
CA SER A 206 18.24 -8.89 -17.05
C SER A 206 19.41 -7.92 -17.25
N GLY A 207 20.27 -7.81 -16.25
CA GLY A 207 21.44 -6.93 -16.27
C GLY A 207 21.83 -6.43 -14.89
N LYS A 208 22.75 -5.45 -14.85
CA LYS A 208 23.37 -4.94 -13.61
C LYS A 208 22.35 -4.41 -12.59
N SER A 209 21.29 -3.74 -13.05
CA SER A 209 20.23 -3.23 -12.16
C SER A 209 19.47 -4.37 -11.48
N GLN A 210 19.19 -5.45 -12.21
CA GLN A 210 18.56 -6.64 -11.65
C GLN A 210 19.50 -7.37 -10.68
N ASP A 211 20.79 -7.51 -11.01
CA ASP A 211 21.78 -8.13 -10.13
C ASP A 211 21.93 -7.37 -8.81
N LYS A 212 21.97 -6.04 -8.89
CA LYS A 212 22.02 -5.16 -7.71
C LYS A 212 20.74 -5.27 -6.87
N TRP A 213 19.57 -5.34 -7.51
CA TRP A 213 18.30 -5.54 -6.81
C TRP A 213 18.27 -6.88 -6.06
N VAL A 214 18.66 -7.98 -6.71
CA VAL A 214 18.74 -9.31 -6.08
C VAL A 214 19.75 -9.34 -4.93
N SER A 215 20.88 -8.64 -5.07
CA SER A 215 21.86 -8.50 -3.98
C SER A 215 21.30 -7.74 -2.78
N ARG A 216 20.53 -6.67 -3.01
CA ARG A 216 19.86 -5.93 -1.93
C ARG A 216 18.79 -6.77 -1.25
N LEU A 217 18.01 -7.52 -2.01
CA LEU A 217 17.01 -8.46 -1.48
C LEU A 217 17.66 -9.46 -0.54
N ARG A 218 18.81 -10.04 -0.93
CA ARG A 218 19.56 -10.98 -0.11
C ARG A 218 20.07 -10.38 1.19
N ASN A 219 20.57 -9.14 1.16
CA ASN A 219 21.01 -8.47 2.37
C ASN A 219 19.83 -8.16 3.30
N ALA A 220 18.72 -7.65 2.75
CA ALA A 220 17.51 -7.34 3.52
C ALA A 220 16.89 -8.60 4.16
N ASP A 221 16.84 -9.71 3.44
CA ASP A 221 16.37 -11.00 3.98
C ASP A 221 17.25 -11.50 5.13
N ARG A 222 18.58 -11.45 4.94
CA ARG A 222 19.56 -11.84 5.98
C ARG A 222 19.47 -10.95 7.22
N GLU A 223 19.21 -9.67 7.06
CA GLU A 223 19.05 -8.71 8.15
C GLU A 223 17.67 -8.79 8.84
N GLY A 224 16.77 -9.62 8.29
CA GLY A 224 15.42 -9.81 8.78
C GLY A 224 14.56 -8.56 8.61
N VAL A 225 14.76 -7.79 7.55
CA VAL A 225 14.03 -6.55 7.27
C VAL A 225 12.52 -6.81 7.09
N PHE A 226 12.16 -7.93 6.46
CA PHE A 226 10.79 -8.25 6.08
C PHE A 226 9.97 -8.85 7.23
N ARG A 227 9.78 -8.08 8.29
CA ARG A 227 9.03 -8.48 9.48
C ARG A 227 8.09 -7.37 9.92
N GLY A 228 6.85 -7.72 10.20
CA GLY A 228 5.84 -6.80 10.71
C GLY A 228 5.81 -6.76 12.23
N TYR A 229 4.67 -6.31 12.74
CA TYR A 229 4.31 -6.30 14.15
C TYR A 229 2.80 -6.57 14.29
N TYR A 230 2.34 -6.78 15.51
CA TYR A 230 0.91 -6.71 15.85
C TYR A 230 0.70 -5.83 17.08
N GLU A 231 -0.52 -5.34 17.27
CA GLU A 231 -0.95 -4.65 18.47
C GLU A 231 -1.71 -5.62 19.39
N PRO A 232 -1.16 -5.95 20.58
CA PRO A 232 -1.75 -6.94 21.48
C PRO A 232 -3.21 -6.63 21.80
N GLU A 233 -4.11 -7.61 21.72
CA GLU A 233 -5.53 -7.47 22.11
C GLU A 233 -5.67 -7.23 23.61
N ASP A 234 -4.84 -7.92 24.39
CA ASP A 234 -4.83 -7.81 25.84
C ASP A 234 -4.36 -6.41 26.28
N LEU A 235 -5.21 -5.73 27.06
CA LEU A 235 -4.93 -4.37 27.52
C LEU A 235 -3.74 -4.31 28.49
N GLY A 236 -3.51 -5.37 29.27
CA GLY A 236 -2.37 -5.48 30.17
C GLY A 236 -1.06 -5.55 29.39
N GLU A 237 -1.02 -6.36 28.35
CA GLU A 237 0.12 -6.45 27.44
C GLU A 237 0.33 -5.15 26.66
N ARG A 238 -0.74 -4.55 26.12
CA ARG A 238 -0.68 -3.29 25.37
C ARG A 238 -0.17 -2.13 26.23
N ALA A 239 -0.44 -2.15 27.54
CA ALA A 239 0.10 -1.17 28.47
C ALA A 239 1.63 -1.26 28.61
N VAL A 240 2.21 -2.44 28.40
CA VAL A 240 3.67 -2.68 28.43
C VAL A 240 4.29 -2.40 27.07
N ALA A 241 3.68 -2.90 26.00
CA ALA A 241 4.16 -2.73 24.63
C ALA A 241 2.97 -2.49 23.68
N ARG A 242 2.87 -1.27 23.15
CA ARG A 242 1.81 -0.93 22.17
C ARG A 242 1.88 -1.79 20.92
N LYS A 243 3.10 -2.12 20.48
CA LYS A 243 3.39 -2.97 19.31
C LYS A 243 4.37 -4.07 19.70
N ARG A 244 4.13 -5.29 19.21
CA ARG A 244 5.04 -6.44 19.34
C ARG A 244 5.63 -6.76 17.97
N TYR A 245 6.92 -6.46 17.81
CA TYR A 245 7.63 -6.75 16.57
C TYR A 245 7.97 -8.23 16.49
N LEU A 246 7.73 -8.81 15.31
CA LEU A 246 8.13 -10.18 15.02
C LEU A 246 9.65 -10.30 15.06
N ALA A 247 10.15 -11.45 15.46
CA ALA A 247 11.58 -11.77 15.40
C ALA A 247 11.99 -12.06 13.94
N PRO A 248 13.28 -11.95 13.59
CA PRO A 248 13.77 -12.30 12.25
C PRO A 248 13.40 -13.71 11.78
N ALA A 249 13.17 -14.66 12.69
CA ALA A 249 12.77 -16.02 12.37
C ALA A 249 11.29 -16.16 11.94
N SER A 250 10.45 -15.15 12.23
CA SER A 250 9.04 -15.02 11.80
C SER A 250 8.87 -13.93 10.75
N ARG A 251 9.92 -13.68 9.96
CA ARG A 251 9.88 -12.80 8.78
C ARG A 251 9.08 -13.46 7.65
N LEU A 252 8.75 -12.67 6.64
CA LEU A 252 8.16 -13.11 5.37
C LEU A 252 8.82 -14.39 4.81
N SER A 253 8.00 -15.38 4.46
CA SER A 253 8.45 -16.63 3.84
C SER A 253 8.64 -16.52 2.32
N GLU A 254 9.32 -17.50 1.71
CA GLU A 254 9.47 -17.57 0.24
C GLU A 254 8.12 -17.63 -0.49
N PRO A 255 7.16 -18.49 -0.10
CA PRO A 255 5.86 -18.54 -0.77
C PRO A 255 5.09 -17.21 -0.72
N GLU A 256 5.14 -16.50 0.41
CA GLU A 256 4.54 -15.16 0.56
C GLU A 256 5.19 -14.14 -0.37
N ALA A 257 6.52 -14.06 -0.35
CA ALA A 257 7.25 -13.15 -1.22
C ALA A 257 6.92 -13.41 -2.70
N THR A 258 6.80 -14.69 -3.08
CA THR A 258 6.44 -15.12 -4.42
C THR A 258 5.03 -14.68 -4.81
N ILE A 259 4.03 -14.86 -3.95
CA ILE A 259 2.65 -14.42 -4.23
C ILE A 259 2.61 -12.90 -4.40
N LEU A 260 3.26 -12.14 -3.53
CA LEU A 260 3.30 -10.68 -3.62
C LEU A 260 4.01 -10.22 -4.90
N MET A 261 5.20 -10.72 -5.19
CA MET A 261 5.95 -10.33 -6.39
C MET A 261 5.21 -10.71 -7.69
N LYS A 262 4.48 -11.83 -7.71
CA LYS A 262 3.78 -12.31 -8.91
C LYS A 262 2.44 -11.61 -9.11
N HIS A 263 1.62 -11.49 -8.06
CA HIS A 263 0.23 -11.06 -8.18
C HIS A 263 0.00 -9.58 -7.83
N VAL A 264 0.81 -9.02 -6.94
CA VAL A 264 0.70 -7.61 -6.51
C VAL A 264 1.62 -6.71 -7.35
N ILE A 265 2.88 -7.12 -7.52
CA ILE A 265 3.92 -6.32 -8.19
C ILE A 265 4.07 -6.63 -9.69
N GLU A 266 3.81 -7.87 -10.10
CA GLU A 266 3.98 -8.40 -11.47
C GLU A 266 5.42 -8.43 -11.99
N PHE A 267 6.34 -8.96 -11.19
CA PHE A 267 7.68 -9.22 -11.69
C PHE A 267 7.70 -10.27 -12.80
N PRO A 268 8.59 -10.11 -13.80
CA PRO A 268 8.73 -11.08 -14.86
C PRO A 268 9.22 -12.43 -14.31
N PRO A 269 8.88 -13.57 -14.96
CA PRO A 269 9.24 -14.90 -14.47
C PRO A 269 10.73 -15.09 -14.18
N SER A 270 11.61 -14.46 -14.96
CA SER A 270 13.07 -14.50 -14.75
C SER A 270 13.50 -13.82 -13.46
N LEU A 271 12.91 -12.68 -13.09
CA LEU A 271 13.18 -12.01 -11.82
C LEU A 271 12.59 -12.79 -10.65
N LEU A 272 11.37 -13.32 -10.82
CA LEU A 272 10.73 -14.17 -9.81
C LEU A 272 11.60 -15.37 -9.46
N ALA A 273 12.13 -16.10 -10.45
CA ALA A 273 13.00 -17.25 -10.22
C ALA A 273 14.24 -16.88 -9.39
N ARG A 274 14.90 -15.77 -9.74
CA ARG A 274 16.09 -15.29 -9.00
C ARG A 274 15.77 -14.82 -7.58
N ALA A 275 14.59 -14.19 -7.39
CA ALA A 275 14.16 -13.76 -6.07
C ALA A 275 13.84 -14.95 -5.17
N LYS A 276 13.20 -16.00 -5.69
CA LYS A 276 12.95 -17.25 -4.97
C LYS A 276 14.23 -17.88 -4.43
N GLU A 277 15.26 -17.97 -5.26
CA GLU A 277 16.57 -18.51 -4.85
C GLU A 277 17.15 -17.79 -3.62
N VAL A 278 16.93 -16.47 -3.49
CA VAL A 278 17.38 -15.71 -2.33
C VAL A 278 16.75 -16.25 -1.05
N PHE A 279 15.43 -16.38 -1.02
CA PHE A 279 14.70 -16.83 0.17
C PHE A 279 14.94 -18.31 0.49
N SER A 280 15.02 -19.18 -0.52
CA SER A 280 15.30 -20.61 -0.32
C SER A 280 16.72 -20.88 0.19
N SER A 281 17.71 -20.06 -0.21
CA SER A 281 19.12 -20.29 0.12
C SER A 281 19.50 -20.02 1.58
N LEU A 282 18.69 -19.25 2.31
CA LEU A 282 18.98 -18.81 3.67
C LEU A 282 18.40 -19.74 4.75
N GLY A 283 17.80 -20.87 4.36
CA GLY A 283 17.26 -21.85 5.30
C GLY A 283 16.23 -21.21 6.23
N GLN A 284 15.09 -20.76 5.70
CA GLN A 284 13.92 -20.49 6.53
C GLN A 284 13.63 -21.79 7.29
N GLY A 285 13.61 -21.76 8.63
CA GLY A 285 13.55 -22.95 9.49
C GLY A 285 12.53 -23.97 8.98
N ALA A 286 13.00 -24.95 8.21
CA ALA A 286 12.15 -25.76 7.33
C ALA A 286 11.10 -26.56 8.11
N GLU A 287 11.32 -26.75 9.42
CA GLU A 287 10.41 -27.43 10.34
C GLU A 287 9.15 -26.62 10.67
N ARG A 288 9.17 -25.28 10.62
CA ARG A 288 8.00 -24.43 10.93
C ARG A 288 7.20 -24.04 9.69
N TYR A 289 7.90 -23.85 8.56
CA TYR A 289 7.29 -23.39 7.30
C TYR A 289 6.80 -24.53 6.40
N GLY A 290 7.31 -25.75 6.56
CA GLY A 290 6.96 -26.92 5.74
C GLY A 290 5.52 -27.43 5.91
N GLN A 291 4.69 -26.76 6.71
CA GLN A 291 3.29 -27.13 6.97
C GLN A 291 2.27 -26.16 6.35
N CYS A 292 2.72 -25.05 5.76
CA CYS A 292 1.84 -23.99 5.27
C CYS A 292 1.79 -23.94 3.73
N GLY A 293 1.31 -25.04 3.11
CA GLY A 293 0.91 -25.09 1.69
C GLY A 293 2.05 -25.16 0.67
#